data_AF-A0A2C9M6P2-F1
#
_entry.id   AF-A0A2C9M6P2-F1
#
_cell.length_a   1.000
_cell.length_b   1.000
_cell.length_c   1.000
_cell.angle_alpha   90.00
_cell.angle_beta   90.00
_cell.angle_gamma   90.00
#
_symmetry.space_group_name_H-M   'P 1'
#
loop_
_entity.id
_entity.type
_entity.pdbx_description
1 polymer ?
#
loop_
_entity_poly.entity_id
_entity_poly.type
_entity_poly.pdbx_seq_one_letter_code
_entity_poly.pdbx_strand_id
1 'polypeptide(L)'
;YPLAFLHRLPLLYLAPPLLKHLLFFLEGLCICYYNFGIDTFHTWLNITITYLVLLFCGGSKFSVIFIFVFNTCYLVVGYFTQISQHEFGISWTMPHCVLTLRLSAVAFDYYDGKK
;
A
#
# COMPACT_ATOMS: atom_id res chain seq x y z
N TYR A 1 -1.20 -23.78 -5.20
CA TYR A 1 -0.19 -22.93 -5.85
C TYR A 1 -0.29 -22.92 -7.39
N PRO A 2 -1.44 -22.54 -7.98
CA PRO A 2 -1.55 -22.44 -9.44
C PRO A 2 -0.74 -21.26 -10.02
N LEU A 3 -0.65 -20.14 -9.30
CA LEU A 3 0.11 -18.95 -9.70
C LEU A 3 1.62 -19.20 -9.77
N ALA A 4 2.17 -19.99 -8.83
CA ALA A 4 3.59 -20.37 -8.87
C ALA A 4 3.94 -21.26 -10.08
N PHE A 5 2.96 -22.00 -10.60
CA PHE A 5 3.12 -22.79 -11.82
C PHE A 5 3.10 -21.89 -13.06
N LEU A 6 2.22 -20.88 -13.10
CA LEU A 6 2.20 -19.86 -14.16
C LEU A 6 3.52 -19.07 -14.23
N HIS A 7 4.09 -18.70 -13.08
CA HIS A 7 5.39 -18.02 -13.02
C HIS A 7 6.55 -18.88 -13.54
N ARG A 8 6.45 -20.23 -13.41
CA ARG A 8 7.45 -21.19 -13.90
C ARG A 8 7.24 -21.63 -15.34
N LEU A 9 6.18 -21.22 -16.01
CA LEU A 9 5.98 -21.55 -17.42
C LEU A 9 7.13 -20.99 -18.27
N PRO A 10 7.59 -21.73 -19.30
CA PRO A 10 8.76 -21.37 -20.10
C PRO A 10 8.62 -19.99 -20.78
N LEU A 11 7.38 -19.56 -21.06
CA LEU A 11 7.07 -18.24 -21.60
C LEU A 11 7.43 -17.08 -20.64
N LEU A 12 7.23 -17.26 -19.33
CA LEU A 12 7.46 -16.23 -18.32
C LEU A 12 8.88 -16.30 -17.73
N TYR A 13 9.51 -17.48 -17.74
CA TYR A 13 10.89 -17.64 -17.30
C TYR A 13 11.87 -16.84 -18.20
N LEU A 14 11.67 -16.89 -19.52
CA LEU A 14 12.44 -16.14 -20.51
C LEU A 14 11.97 -14.68 -20.71
N ALA A 15 10.88 -14.27 -20.05
CA ALA A 15 10.30 -12.95 -20.22
C ALA A 15 11.19 -11.84 -19.63
N PRO A 16 11.11 -10.62 -20.19
CA PRO A 16 11.81 -9.46 -19.65
C PRO A 16 11.41 -9.18 -18.19
N PRO A 17 12.30 -8.61 -17.37
CA PRO A 17 12.08 -8.39 -15.94
C PRO A 17 10.85 -7.51 -15.64
N LEU A 18 10.54 -6.56 -16.54
CA LEU A 18 9.34 -5.72 -16.44
C LEU A 18 8.05 -6.54 -16.45
N LEU A 19 7.96 -7.58 -17.27
CA LEU A 19 6.77 -8.43 -17.35
C LEU A 19 6.55 -9.20 -16.05
N LYS A 20 7.64 -9.65 -15.42
CA LYS A 20 7.59 -10.35 -14.13
C LYS A 20 7.10 -9.42 -13.01
N HIS A 21 7.61 -8.18 -12.94
CA HIS A 21 7.14 -7.19 -11.97
C HIS A 21 5.67 -6.82 -12.18
N LEU A 22 5.23 -6.64 -13.43
CA LEU A 22 3.82 -6.37 -13.73
C LEU A 22 2.92 -7.53 -13.32
N LEU A 23 3.35 -8.77 -13.53
CA LEU A 23 2.59 -9.95 -13.12
C LEU A 23 2.44 -9.99 -11.58
N PHE A 24 3.52 -9.81 -10.81
CA PHE A 24 3.42 -9.75 -9.35
C PHE A 24 2.55 -8.60 -8.86
N PHE A 25 2.63 -7.43 -9.51
CA PHE A 25 1.79 -6.30 -9.19
C PHE A 25 0.30 -6.59 -9.45
N LEU A 26 -0.02 -7.14 -10.63
CA LEU A 26 -1.39 -7.48 -11.00
C LEU A 26 -1.97 -8.59 -10.13
N GLU A 27 -1.20 -9.65 -9.86
CA GLU A 27 -1.63 -10.73 -8.98
C GLU A 27 -1.89 -10.22 -7.55
N GLY A 28 -1.00 -9.38 -7.02
CA GLY A 28 -1.20 -8.74 -5.71
C GLY A 28 -2.46 -7.87 -5.67
N LEU A 29 -2.69 -7.08 -6.72
CA LEU A 29 -3.87 -6.22 -6.83
C LEU A 29 -5.16 -7.05 -6.94
N CYS A 30 -5.17 -8.12 -7.74
CA CYS A 30 -6.28 -9.05 -7.86
C CYS A 30 -6.62 -9.73 -6.52
N ILE A 31 -5.61 -10.16 -5.77
CA ILE A 31 -5.82 -10.78 -4.45
C ILE A 31 -6.43 -9.78 -3.47
N CYS A 32 -5.94 -8.53 -3.44
CA CYS A 32 -6.50 -7.48 -2.60
C CYS A 32 -7.96 -7.18 -2.95
N TYR A 33 -8.27 -7.02 -4.24
CA TYR A 33 -9.63 -6.77 -4.71
C TYR A 33 -10.58 -7.94 -4.41
N TYR A 34 -10.11 -9.18 -4.57
CA TYR A 34 -10.92 -10.36 -4.23
C TYR A 34 -11.25 -10.43 -2.73
N ASN A 35 -10.34 -9.98 -1.86
CA ASN A 35 -10.54 -10.08 -0.41
C ASN A 35 -11.37 -8.93 0.19
N PHE A 36 -11.14 -7.69 -0.26
CA PHE A 36 -11.74 -6.49 0.33
C PHE A 36 -12.65 -5.71 -0.63
N GLY A 37 -12.80 -6.16 -1.88
CA GLY A 37 -13.63 -5.49 -2.87
C GLY A 37 -13.22 -4.03 -3.10
N ILE A 38 -14.22 -3.14 -3.02
CA ILE A 38 -14.08 -1.70 -3.29
C ILE A 38 -13.22 -1.00 -2.22
N ASP A 39 -13.16 -1.54 -1.01
CA ASP A 39 -12.39 -0.94 0.09
C ASP A 39 -10.88 -0.94 -0.17
N THR A 40 -10.41 -1.76 -1.13
CA THR A 40 -9.05 -1.72 -1.65
C THR A 40 -8.64 -0.31 -2.12
N PHE A 41 -9.61 0.51 -2.53
CA PHE A 41 -9.37 1.88 -2.97
C PHE A 41 -8.76 2.77 -1.88
N HIS A 42 -9.11 2.57 -0.61
CA HIS A 42 -8.53 3.32 0.52
C HIS A 42 -7.00 3.13 0.60
N THR A 43 -6.57 1.88 0.44
CA THR A 43 -5.15 1.49 0.44
C THR A 43 -4.41 2.09 -0.75
N TRP A 44 -5.00 2.02 -1.95
CA TRP A 44 -4.40 2.58 -3.17
C TRP A 44 -4.29 4.11 -3.12
N LEU A 45 -5.33 4.77 -2.63
CA LEU A 45 -5.36 6.23 -2.46
C LEU A 45 -4.29 6.68 -1.44
N ASN A 46 -4.12 5.96 -0.34
CA ASN A 46 -3.08 6.30 0.64
C ASN A 46 -1.66 6.20 0.05
N ILE A 47 -1.38 5.16 -0.75
CA ILE A 47 -0.10 4.99 -1.44
C ILE A 47 0.13 6.13 -2.44
N THR A 48 -0.88 6.51 -3.22
CA THR A 48 -0.73 7.58 -4.22
C THR A 48 -0.52 8.94 -3.56
N ILE A 49 -1.22 9.27 -2.48
CA ILE A 49 -1.01 10.51 -1.73
C ILE A 49 0.39 10.57 -1.15
N THR A 50 0.84 9.52 -0.47
CA THR A 50 2.18 9.49 0.13
C THR A 50 3.28 9.60 -0.93
N TYR A 51 3.12 8.94 -2.08
CA TYR A 51 4.02 9.10 -3.23
C TYR A 51 4.06 10.54 -3.76
N LEU A 52 2.90 11.17 -3.96
CA LEU A 52 2.82 12.55 -4.44
C LEU A 52 3.47 13.53 -3.45
N VAL A 53 3.26 13.35 -2.15
CA VAL A 53 3.89 14.19 -1.12
C VAL A 53 5.41 14.05 -1.18
N LEU A 54 5.94 12.83 -1.28
CA LEU A 54 7.39 12.61 -1.41
C LEU A 54 7.95 13.17 -2.72
N LEU A 55 7.17 13.13 -3.81
CA LEU A 55 7.55 13.67 -5.11
C LEU A 55 7.64 15.21 -5.07
N PHE A 56 6.66 15.89 -4.49
CA PHE A 56 6.60 17.36 -4.46
C PHE A 56 7.41 17.99 -3.33
N CYS A 57 7.33 17.47 -2.10
CA CYS A 57 8.00 18.03 -0.93
C CYS A 57 9.40 17.44 -0.69
N GLY A 58 9.77 16.38 -1.41
CA GLY A 58 11.03 15.67 -1.21
C GLY A 58 11.18 15.09 0.21
N GLY A 59 12.38 14.62 0.55
CA GLY A 59 12.76 14.20 1.91
C GLY A 59 12.97 15.40 2.85
N SER A 60 11.99 16.28 2.95
CA SER A 60 11.98 17.38 3.92
C SER A 60 11.34 16.93 5.23
N LYS A 61 11.71 17.56 6.36
CA LYS A 61 11.08 17.30 7.67
C LYS A 61 9.56 17.47 7.61
N PHE A 62 9.10 18.45 6.83
CA PHE A 62 7.69 18.73 6.61
C PHE A 62 6.97 17.55 5.96
N SER A 63 7.55 16.95 4.93
CA SER A 63 6.99 15.77 4.25
C SER A 63 6.79 14.60 5.22
N VAL A 64 7.78 14.33 6.08
CA VAL A 64 7.71 13.22 7.05
C VAL A 64 6.59 13.43 8.06
N ILE A 65 6.52 14.62 8.66
CA ILE A 65 5.48 14.97 9.63
C ILE A 65 4.10 14.88 8.98
N PHE A 66 3.95 15.43 7.77
CA PHE A 66 2.69 15.39 7.03
C PHE A 66 2.24 13.95 6.76
N ILE A 67 3.14 13.11 6.22
CA ILE A 67 2.83 11.71 5.90
C ILE A 67 2.46 10.94 7.17
N PHE A 68 3.20 11.11 8.26
CA PHE A 68 2.92 10.43 9.52
C PHE A 68 1.56 10.83 10.10
N VAL A 69 1.26 12.13 10.15
CA VAL A 69 -0.04 12.64 10.63
C VAL A 69 -1.17 12.17 9.73
N PHE A 70 -1.01 12.30 8.41
CA PHE A 70 -2.01 11.85 7.43
C PHE A 70 -2.33 10.35 7.60
N ASN A 71 -1.32 9.50 7.62
CA ASN A 71 -1.46 8.05 7.81
C ASN A 71 -2.18 7.70 9.13
N THR A 72 -1.80 8.37 10.22
CA THR A 72 -2.39 8.14 11.54
C THR A 72 -3.84 8.60 11.59
N CYS A 73 -4.15 9.79 11.08
CA CYS A 73 -5.51 10.32 11.02
C CYS A 73 -6.42 9.44 10.15
N TYR A 74 -5.93 8.99 8.99
CA TYR A 74 -6.70 8.12 8.09
C TYR A 74 -7.07 6.81 8.79
N LEU A 75 -6.13 6.22 9.52
CA LEU A 75 -6.35 5.00 10.28
C LEU A 75 -7.38 5.21 11.41
N VAL A 76 -7.29 6.30 12.16
CA VAL A 76 -8.25 6.65 13.21
C VAL A 76 -9.67 6.79 12.64
N VAL A 77 -9.81 7.48 11.50
CA VAL A 77 -11.10 7.62 10.81
C VAL A 77 -11.65 6.26 10.39
N GLY A 78 -10.81 5.39 9.81
CA GLY A 78 -11.22 4.03 9.40
C GLY A 78 -11.71 3.16 10.58
N TYR A 79 -11.06 3.24 11.74
CA TYR A 79 -11.53 2.54 12.93
C TYR A 79 -12.82 3.14 13.49
N PHE A 80 -12.98 4.46 13.43
CA PHE A 80 -14.19 5.12 13.88
C PHE A 80 -15.41 4.72 13.04
N THR A 81 -15.24 4.65 11.71
CA THR A 81 -16.30 4.16 10.80
C THR A 81 -16.64 2.70 11.06
N GLN A 82 -15.63 1.86 11.31
CA GLN A 82 -15.83 0.44 11.62
C GLN A 82 -16.63 0.23 12.92
N ILE A 83 -16.32 0.99 13.97
CA ILE A 83 -17.07 0.96 15.23
C ILE A 83 -18.52 1.39 15.01
N SER A 84 -18.74 2.43 14.20
CA SER A 84 -20.07 2.98 13.91
C SER A 84 -20.97 2.01 13.13
N GLN A 85 -20.38 1.13 12.31
CA GLN A 85 -21.11 0.14 11.52
C GLN A 85 -21.26 -1.23 12.23
N HIS A 86 -20.74 -1.38 13.45
CA HIS A 86 -20.70 -2.64 14.20
C HIS A 86 -20.07 -3.82 13.44
N GLU A 87 -19.17 -3.53 12.50
CA GLU A 87 -18.47 -4.55 11.70
C GLU A 87 -17.19 -5.00 12.42
N PHE A 88 -17.32 -5.98 13.32
CA PHE A 88 -16.19 -6.52 14.09
C PHE A 88 -15.41 -7.64 13.38
N GLY A 89 -15.50 -7.70 12.04
CA GLY A 89 -14.80 -8.67 11.21
C GLY A 89 -13.38 -8.26 10.79
N ILE A 90 -12.72 -9.13 10.01
CA ILE A 90 -11.48 -8.80 9.29
C ILE A 90 -11.84 -7.80 8.18
N SER A 91 -11.71 -6.52 8.48
CA SER A 91 -11.99 -5.42 7.55
C SER A 91 -10.71 -4.90 6.90
N TRP A 92 -10.87 -4.05 5.88
CA TRP A 92 -9.77 -3.41 5.14
C TRP A 92 -8.83 -2.56 6.03
N THR A 93 -9.25 -2.21 7.24
CA THR A 93 -8.46 -1.48 8.25
C THR A 93 -7.24 -2.26 8.74
N MET A 94 -7.30 -3.59 8.76
CA MET A 94 -6.20 -4.46 9.20
C MET A 94 -4.96 -4.40 8.28
N PRO A 95 -5.08 -4.67 6.96
CA PRO A 95 -3.94 -4.50 6.05
C PRO A 95 -3.54 -3.03 5.92
N HIS A 96 -4.50 -2.10 6.04
CA HIS A 96 -4.24 -0.67 5.96
C HIS A 96 -3.31 -0.18 7.10
N CYS A 97 -3.44 -0.75 8.30
CA CYS A 97 -2.52 -0.45 9.42
C CYS A 97 -1.07 -0.82 9.12
N VAL A 98 -0.84 -2.02 8.58
CA VAL A 98 0.52 -2.46 8.21
C VAL A 98 1.06 -1.59 7.06
N LEU A 99 0.19 -1.19 6.14
CA LEU A 99 0.55 -0.30 5.04
C LEU A 99 0.99 1.09 5.54
N THR A 100 0.21 1.74 6.42
CA THR A 100 0.51 3.08 6.93
C THR A 100 1.84 3.12 7.69
N LEU A 101 2.16 2.06 8.44
CA LEU A 101 3.47 1.89 9.08
C LEU A 101 4.60 1.82 8.06
N ARG A 102 4.44 1.02 6.99
CA ARG A 102 5.43 0.91 5.91
C ARG A 102 5.62 2.22 5.17
N LEU A 103 4.55 2.93 4.84
CA LEU A 103 4.61 4.23 4.15
C LEU A 103 5.29 5.30 5.01
N SER A 104 5.02 5.29 6.33
CA SER A 104 5.69 6.19 7.27
C SER A 104 7.19 5.87 7.35
N ALA A 105 7.57 4.59 7.44
CA ALA A 105 8.98 4.18 7.42
C ALA A 105 9.71 4.64 6.16
N VAL A 106 9.10 4.47 4.97
CA VAL A 106 9.66 4.97 3.70
C VAL A 106 9.89 6.48 3.72
N ALA A 107 9.00 7.25 4.33
CA ALA A 107 9.19 8.70 4.47
C ALA A 107 10.39 9.04 5.37
N PHE A 108 10.57 8.31 6.47
CA PHE A 108 11.76 8.45 7.33
C PHE A 108 13.04 8.05 6.61
N ASP A 109 13.05 6.91 5.92
CA ASP A 109 14.21 6.42 5.15
C ASP A 109 14.62 7.42 4.06
N TYR A 110 13.65 8.00 3.35
CA TYR A 110 13.92 9.00 2.32
C TYR A 110 14.42 10.33 2.89
N TYR A 111 14.03 10.67 4.13
CA TYR A 111 14.55 11.83 4.83
C TYR A 111 15.99 11.62 5.31
N ASP A 112 16.30 10.44 5.86
CA ASP A 112 17.65 10.13 6.36
C ASP A 112 18.65 9.90 5.21
N GLY A 113 18.22 9.33 4.09
CA GLY A 113 19.06 9.13 2.89
C GLY A 113 19.45 10.42 2.15
N LYS A 114 18.96 11.58 2.58
CA LYS A 114 19.34 12.91 2.05
C LYS A 114 20.49 13.57 2.81
N LYS A 115 20.97 12.99 3.90
CA LYS A 115 22.16 13.48 4.62
C LYS A 115 23.45 13.03 3.95
#